data_AF-A0A1I6AT95-F1
#
_entry.id   AF-A0A1I6AT95-F1
#
_cell.length_a   1.000
_cell.length_b   1.000
_cell.length_c   1.000
_cell.angle_alpha   90.00
_cell.angle_beta   90.00
_cell.angle_gamma   90.00
#
_symmetry.space_group_name_H-M   'P 1'
#
loop_
_entity.id
_entity.type
_entity.pdbx_description
1 polymer ?
#
loop_
_entity_poly.entity_id
_entity_poly.type
_entity_poly.pdbx_seq_one_letter_code
_entity_poly.pdbx_strand_id
1 'polypeptide(L)'
;MYNGYENEDDYVRSLKKNDTYRFSYNYEIVVNRFGDGDDDVELANATVDITVSWDDSSVPGYIISWNVNAPTSLPNEWTNSEEEIVKEVIVMYLYSDLEANGISSETFKFV
;
A
#
# COMPACT_ATOMS: atom_id res chain seq x y z
N MET A 1 17.42 -16.12 -21.71
CA MET A 1 18.42 -15.08 -21.38
C MET A 1 17.66 -13.79 -21.18
N TYR A 2 17.67 -13.24 -19.97
CA TYR A 2 17.08 -11.93 -19.69
C TYR A 2 18.06 -10.85 -20.15
N ASN A 3 17.93 -10.31 -21.36
CA ASN A 3 18.56 -9.08 -21.88
C ASN A 3 19.93 -8.63 -21.28
N GLY A 4 20.92 -9.52 -21.16
CA GLY A 4 22.26 -9.18 -20.64
C GLY A 4 22.48 -9.36 -19.14
N TYR A 5 21.53 -9.95 -18.41
CA TYR A 5 21.63 -10.32 -16.99
C TYR A 5 21.86 -11.82 -16.82
N GLU A 6 22.54 -12.20 -15.74
CA GLU A 6 22.86 -13.61 -15.46
C GLU A 6 21.61 -14.43 -15.10
N ASN A 7 20.63 -13.80 -14.43
CA ASN A 7 19.36 -14.39 -14.03
C ASN A 7 18.27 -13.31 -13.86
N GLU A 8 17.07 -13.72 -13.44
CA GLU A 8 15.93 -12.83 -13.17
C GLU A 8 16.18 -11.89 -11.99
N ASP A 9 16.80 -12.40 -10.93
CA ASP A 9 17.10 -11.63 -9.72
C ASP A 9 18.03 -10.44 -10.03
N ASP A 10 19.03 -10.64 -10.89
CA ASP A 10 19.96 -9.58 -11.32
C ASP A 10 19.29 -8.56 -12.24
N TYR A 11 18.33 -8.99 -13.05
CA TYR A 11 17.47 -8.08 -13.80
C TYR A 11 16.64 -7.23 -12.82
N VAL A 12 15.97 -7.84 -11.85
CA VAL A 12 15.15 -7.13 -10.85
C VAL A 12 15.99 -6.15 -10.02
N ARG A 13 17.19 -6.54 -9.58
CA ARG A 13 18.15 -5.63 -8.90
C ARG A 13 18.51 -4.41 -9.73
N SER A 14 18.62 -4.57 -11.05
CA SER A 14 18.94 -3.45 -11.94
C SER A 14 17.80 -2.45 -12.09
N LEU A 15 16.55 -2.86 -11.80
CA LEU A 15 15.38 -1.99 -11.80
C LEU A 15 15.24 -1.16 -10.52
N LYS A 16 15.94 -1.55 -9.44
CA LYS A 16 15.94 -0.82 -8.18
C LYS A 16 16.29 0.66 -8.39
N LYS A 17 15.54 1.54 -7.72
CA LYS A 17 15.76 2.99 -7.76
C LYS A 17 16.28 3.54 -6.43
N ASN A 18 15.60 3.23 -5.33
CA ASN A 18 16.00 3.60 -3.96
C ASN A 18 15.76 2.44 -2.99
N ASP A 19 16.29 2.56 -1.77
CA ASP A 19 16.09 1.56 -0.70
C ASP A 19 14.72 1.64 -0.04
N THR A 20 14.13 2.84 0.05
CA THR A 20 12.86 3.03 0.77
C THR A 20 12.06 4.18 0.18
N TYR A 21 10.74 3.99 0.09
CA TYR A 21 9.74 5.02 -0.17
C TYR A 21 8.72 5.05 0.95
N ARG A 22 8.17 6.24 1.21
CA ARG A 22 7.15 6.44 2.23
C ARG A 22 6.00 7.23 1.63
N PHE A 23 4.80 6.72 1.82
CA PHE A 23 3.55 7.34 1.39
C PHE A 23 2.60 7.43 2.56
N SER A 24 1.73 8.43 2.53
CA SER A 24 0.71 8.64 3.55
C SER A 24 -0.56 9.08 2.85
N TYR A 25 -1.62 8.29 3.00
CA TYR A 25 -2.90 8.53 2.35
C TYR A 25 -3.97 8.80 3.39
N ASN A 26 -4.78 9.84 3.16
CA ASN A 26 -5.99 10.04 3.96
C ASN A 26 -7.07 9.09 3.47
N TYR A 27 -7.76 8.46 4.42
CA TYR A 27 -8.85 7.54 4.15
C TYR A 27 -10.01 7.86 5.06
N GLU A 28 -11.21 8.00 4.51
CA GLU A 28 -12.41 8.33 5.29
C GLU A 28 -13.10 7.05 5.74
N ILE A 29 -13.42 6.97 7.03
CA ILE A 29 -14.11 5.82 7.63
C ILE A 29 -15.41 6.25 8.30
N VAL A 30 -16.37 5.34 8.35
CA VAL A 30 -17.62 5.53 9.11
C VAL A 30 -17.39 5.04 10.53
N VAL A 31 -17.47 5.95 11.50
CA VAL A 31 -17.30 5.61 12.93
C VAL A 31 -18.63 5.39 13.64
N ASN A 32 -19.72 5.96 13.12
CA ASN A 32 -21.05 5.81 13.69
C ASN A 32 -22.14 6.01 12.63
N ARG A 33 -23.32 5.44 12.89
CA ARG A 33 -24.53 5.64 12.08
C ARG A 33 -25.70 5.95 13.00
N PHE A 34 -26.36 7.09 12.77
CA PHE A 34 -27.40 7.64 13.64
C PHE A 34 -28.83 7.39 13.12
N GLY A 35 -28.98 6.80 11.93
CA GLY A 35 -30.28 6.56 11.28
C GLY A 35 -30.21 5.62 10.10
N ASP A 36 -31.36 5.34 9.48
CA ASP A 36 -31.47 4.43 8.33
C ASP A 36 -31.08 5.10 6.99
N GLY A 37 -30.84 6.42 6.98
CA GLY A 37 -30.35 7.14 5.81
C GLY A 37 -28.84 6.95 5.58
N ASP A 38 -28.38 7.14 4.35
CA ASP A 38 -26.94 7.05 4.02
C ASP A 38 -26.15 8.30 4.48
N ASP A 39 -26.83 9.44 4.67
CA ASP A 39 -26.23 10.70 5.16
C ASP A 39 -26.18 10.79 6.70
N ASP A 40 -26.79 9.84 7.42
CA ASP A 40 -26.84 9.81 8.88
C ASP A 40 -25.59 9.13 9.47
N VAL A 41 -24.41 9.45 8.95
CA VAL A 41 -23.14 8.84 9.36
C VAL A 41 -22.18 9.86 9.97
N GLU A 42 -21.43 9.41 10.97
CA GLU A 42 -20.26 10.13 11.47
C GLU A 42 -19.04 9.62 10.71
N LEU A 43 -18.39 10.53 9.98
CA LEU A 43 -17.17 10.25 9.25
C LEU A 43 -15.97 10.71 10.06
N ALA A 44 -14.89 9.94 9.99
CA ALA A 44 -13.61 10.33 10.56
C ALA A 44 -12.47 10.04 9.60
N ASN A 45 -11.41 10.84 9.71
CA ASN A 45 -10.20 10.64 8.92
C ASN A 45 -9.30 9.60 9.59
N ALA A 46 -8.95 8.57 8.85
CA ALA A 46 -7.83 7.69 9.13
C ALA A 46 -6.65 8.02 8.20
N THR A 47 -5.46 7.62 8.59
CA THR A 47 -4.25 7.72 7.77
C THR A 47 -3.70 6.34 7.51
N VAL A 48 -3.42 6.05 6.24
CA VAL A 48 -2.75 4.82 5.81
C VAL A 48 -1.32 5.17 5.43
N ASP A 49 -0.39 4.85 6.33
CA ASP A 49 1.03 5.05 6.13
C ASP A 49 1.64 3.79 5.51
N ILE A 50 2.22 3.92 4.32
CA ILE A 50 2.83 2.82 3.58
C ILE A 50 4.33 3.05 3.46
N THR A 51 5.10 2.03 3.82
CA THR A 51 6.54 1.96 3.59
C THR A 51 6.82 0.89 2.54
N VAL A 52 7.53 1.27 1.49
CA VAL A 52 7.99 0.36 0.43
C VAL A 52 9.49 0.23 0.56
N SER A 53 9.97 -0.92 1.00
CA SER A 53 11.38 -1.16 1.32
C SER A 53 11.99 -2.21 0.40
N TRP A 54 13.16 -1.91 -0.14
CA TRP A 54 13.93 -2.90 -0.90
C TRP A 54 14.48 -3.97 0.03
N ASP A 55 14.20 -5.23 -0.27
CA ASP A 55 14.83 -6.37 0.35
C ASP A 55 15.71 -7.08 -0.68
N ASP A 56 17.02 -7.09 -0.41
CA ASP A 56 18.04 -7.67 -1.27
C ASP A 56 18.41 -9.11 -0.87
N SER A 57 17.49 -9.80 -0.17
CA SER A 57 17.58 -11.24 0.09
C SER A 57 17.59 -12.08 -1.20
N SER A 58 17.54 -13.41 -1.07
CA SER A 58 17.74 -14.34 -2.19
C SER A 58 16.86 -14.08 -3.42
N VAL A 59 15.62 -13.63 -3.22
CA VAL A 59 14.75 -13.10 -4.29
C VAL A 59 14.67 -11.60 -4.08
N PRO A 60 15.26 -10.72 -4.89
CA PRO A 60 15.29 -9.28 -4.67
C PRO A 60 13.95 -8.61 -5.03
N GLY A 61 13.65 -7.47 -4.40
CA GLY A 61 12.41 -6.74 -4.68
C GLY A 61 11.93 -5.85 -3.54
N TYR A 62 10.89 -5.07 -3.79
CA TYR A 62 10.24 -4.21 -2.81
C TYR A 62 9.19 -4.98 -2.00
N ILE A 63 9.22 -4.80 -0.69
CA ILE A 63 8.22 -5.27 0.27
C ILE A 63 7.40 -4.08 0.73
N ILE A 64 6.08 -4.25 0.80
CA ILE A 64 5.15 -3.26 1.31
C ILE A 64 4.85 -3.58 2.77
N SER A 65 5.06 -2.61 3.65
CA SER A 65 4.54 -2.63 5.02
C SER A 65 3.67 -1.41 5.25
N TRP A 66 2.69 -1.55 6.15
CA TRP A 66 1.69 -0.51 6.38
C TRP A 66 1.38 -0.34 7.86
N ASN A 67 0.85 0.83 8.18
CA ASN A 67 0.19 1.14 9.44
C ASN A 67 -1.08 1.92 9.13
N VAL A 68 -2.20 1.55 9.75
CA VAL A 68 -3.45 2.32 9.67
C VAL A 68 -3.66 3.01 11.00
N ASN A 69 -3.62 4.34 10.99
CA ASN A 69 -3.95 5.16 12.13
C ASN A 69 -5.40 5.60 12.01
N ALA A 70 -6.28 4.95 12.78
CA ALA A 70 -7.69 5.25 12.82
C ALA A 70 -8.10 5.75 14.23
N PRO A 71 -9.08 6.67 14.31
CA PRO A 71 -9.61 7.18 15.58
C PRO A 71 -10.48 6.15 16.32
N THR A 72 -10.79 5.02 15.69
CA THR A 72 -11.54 3.89 16.27
C THR A 72 -10.89 2.57 15.87
N SER A 73 -11.20 1.49 16.59
CA SER A 73 -10.73 0.15 16.26
C SER A 73 -11.29 -0.31 14.91
N LEU A 74 -10.48 -1.05 14.15
CA LEU A 74 -10.85 -1.64 12.88
C LEU A 74 -10.70 -3.18 12.93
N PRO A 75 -11.60 -3.94 12.29
CA PRO A 75 -12.85 -3.48 11.68
C PRO A 75 -13.85 -3.00 12.73
N ASN A 76 -14.85 -2.23 12.29
CA ASN A 76 -16.02 -1.91 13.10
C ASN A 76 -17.30 -2.32 12.34
N GLU A 77 -18.47 -2.00 12.88
CA GLU A 77 -19.76 -2.39 12.27
C GLU A 77 -19.98 -1.81 10.86
N TRP A 78 -19.30 -0.71 10.54
CA TRP A 78 -19.53 0.09 9.33
C TRP A 78 -18.29 0.23 8.43
N THR A 79 -17.12 -0.20 8.92
CA THR A 79 -15.84 -0.03 8.23
C THR A 79 -15.07 -1.35 8.21
N ASN A 80 -14.50 -1.64 7.03
CA ASN A 80 -13.68 -2.81 6.73
C ASN A 80 -12.45 -2.94 7.63
N SER A 81 -11.78 -4.08 7.53
CA SER A 81 -10.52 -4.33 8.23
C SER A 81 -9.38 -3.44 7.72
N GLU A 82 -8.31 -3.30 8.49
CA GLU A 82 -7.10 -2.58 8.05
C GLU A 82 -6.53 -3.15 6.75
N GLU A 83 -6.54 -4.47 6.60
CA GLU A 83 -6.00 -5.16 5.40
C GLU A 83 -6.82 -4.82 4.14
N GLU A 84 -8.14 -4.70 4.26
CA GLU A 84 -9.01 -4.32 3.15
C GLU A 84 -8.83 -2.87 2.75
N ILE A 85 -8.80 -1.95 3.73
CA ILE A 85 -8.51 -0.52 3.49
C ILE A 85 -7.16 -0.37 2.77
N VAL A 86 -6.13 -1.09 3.21
CA VAL A 86 -4.80 -1.03 2.61
C VAL A 86 -4.81 -1.57 1.18
N LYS A 87 -5.54 -2.65 0.89
CA LYS A 87 -5.70 -3.16 -0.48
C LYS A 87 -6.35 -2.13 -1.40
N GLU A 88 -7.39 -1.45 -0.92
CA GLU A 88 -8.05 -0.38 -1.67
C GLU A 88 -7.07 0.77 -1.95
N VAL A 89 -6.33 1.24 -0.93
CA VAL A 89 -5.32 2.29 -1.08
C VAL A 89 -4.21 1.89 -2.06
N ILE A 90 -3.74 0.63 -2.01
CA ILE A 90 -2.70 0.13 -2.92
C ILE A 90 -3.17 0.21 -4.38
N VAL A 91 -4.39 -0.27 -4.64
CA VAL A 91 -4.96 -0.32 -5.99
C VAL A 91 -5.31 1.07 -6.51
N MET A 92 -5.86 1.94 -5.66
CA MET A 92 -6.34 3.25 -6.08
C MET A 92 -5.23 4.28 -6.22
N TYR A 93 -4.21 4.24 -5.35
CA TYR A 93 -3.24 5.33 -5.23
C TYR A 93 -1.80 4.86 -5.37
N LEU A 94 -1.39 3.85 -4.59
CA LEU A 94 0.02 3.51 -4.46
C LEU A 94 0.68 3.13 -5.79
N TYR A 95 0.04 2.29 -6.60
CA TYR A 95 0.63 1.89 -7.88
C TYR A 95 0.86 3.08 -8.82
N SER A 96 -0.09 4.02 -8.88
CA SER A 96 0.08 5.22 -9.71
C SER A 96 1.24 6.10 -9.21
N ASP A 97 1.39 6.24 -7.89
CA ASP A 97 2.45 7.04 -7.30
C ASP A 97 3.83 6.39 -7.49
N LEU A 98 3.90 5.05 -7.40
CA LEU A 98 5.10 4.28 -7.69
C LEU A 98 5.53 4.42 -9.15
N GLU A 99 4.59 4.28 -10.09
CA GLU A 99 4.84 4.48 -11.52
C GLU A 99 5.32 5.90 -11.82
N ALA A 100 4.74 6.92 -11.18
CA ALA A 100 5.19 8.30 -11.29
C ALA A 100 6.62 8.50 -10.78
N ASN A 101 7.08 7.67 -9.84
CA ASN A 101 8.47 7.62 -9.37
C ASN A 101 9.36 6.68 -10.19
N GLY A 102 8.85 6.11 -11.29
CA GLY A 102 9.58 5.20 -12.18
C GLY A 102 9.87 3.83 -11.58
N ILE A 103 9.04 3.39 -10.63
CA ILE A 103 9.14 2.09 -9.97
C ILE A 103 8.15 1.14 -10.64
N SER A 104 8.65 0.11 -11.32
CA SER A 104 7.83 -0.87 -12.02
C SER A 104 7.16 -1.84 -11.05
N SER A 105 5.93 -2.26 -11.36
CA SER A 105 5.24 -3.32 -10.63
C SER A 105 6.00 -4.67 -10.64
N GLU A 106 6.88 -4.88 -11.61
CA GLU A 106 7.77 -6.05 -11.70
C GLU A 106 8.77 -6.14 -10.53
N THR A 107 8.99 -5.03 -9.82
CA THR A 107 9.96 -4.99 -8.71
C THR A 107 9.36 -5.37 -7.36
N PHE A 108 8.06 -5.67 -7.26
CA PHE A 108 7.43 -6.06 -6.00
C PHE A 108 7.57 -7.54 -5.70
N LYS A 109 7.83 -7.84 -4.42
CA LYS A 109 7.67 -9.19 -3.88
C LYS A 109 6.22 -9.38 -3.47
N PHE A 110 5.57 -10.38 -4.03
CA PHE A 110 4.37 -10.94 -3.43
C PHE A 110 4.82 -11.92 -2.35
N VAL A 111 4.64 -11.53 -1.09
CA VAL A 111 4.99 -12.35 0.09
C VAL A 111 3.79 -13.22 0.47
#